data_AF-B5Y280-F1
#
_entry.id   AF-B5Y280-F1
#
_cell.length_a   1.000
_cell.length_b   1.000
_cell.length_c   1.000
_cell.angle_alpha   90.00
_cell.angle_beta   90.00
_cell.angle_gamma   90.00
#
_symmetry.space_group_name_H-M   'P 1'
#
loop_
_entity.id
_entity.type
_entity.pdbx_description
1 polymer ?
#
loop_
_entity_poly.entity_id
_entity_poly.type
_entity_poly.pdbx_seq_one_letter_code
_entity_poly.pdbx_strand_id
1 'polypeptide(L)' 'MFRWGIIFLVIALIAAALGFGGLAGTAAGAAKIVFVVGIILFLVSLFTGRRRP' A
#
# COMPACT_ATOMS: atom_id res chain seq x y z
N MET A 1 17.88 7.73 22.31
CA MET A 1 17.32 6.85 21.26
C MET A 1 15.93 6.38 21.65
N PHE A 2 15.79 5.64 22.76
CA PHE A 2 14.51 5.06 23.21
C PHE A 2 13.35 6.05 23.35
N ARG A 3 13.61 7.29 23.78
CA ARG A 3 12.56 8.33 23.89
C ARG A 3 11.83 8.57 22.56
N TRP A 4 12.54 8.60 21.43
CA TRP A 4 11.93 8.76 20.11
C TRP A 4 11.08 7.54 19.71
N GLY A 5 11.56 6.33 19.99
CA GLY A 5 10.80 5.11 19.73
C GLY A 5 9.50 5.03 20.53
N ILE A 6 9.53 5.44 21.81
CA ILE A 6 8.35 5.48 22.68
C ILE A 6 7.35 6.54 22.18
N ILE A 7 7.81 7.75 21.83
CA ILE A 7 6.94 8.80 21.27
C ILE A 7 6.26 8.31 19.99
N PHE A 8 7.01 7.66 19.10
CA PHE A 8 6.46 7.09 17.88
C PHE A 8 5.40 6.01 18.16
N LEU A 9 5.65 5.13 19.14
CA LEU A 9 4.68 4.11 19.57
C LEU A 9 3.39 4.74 20.10
N VAL A 10 3.50 5.79 20.93
CA VAL A 10 2.33 6.51 21.45
C VAL A 10 1.53 7.15 20.31
N ILE A 11 2.20 7.82 19.37
CA ILE A 11 1.53 8.41 18.20
C ILE A 11 0.84 7.33 17.35
N ALA A 12 1.50 6.20 17.11
CA ALA A 12 0.93 5.08 16.35
C ALA A 12 -0.31 4.49 17.04
N LEU A 13 -0.27 4.31 18.36
CA LEU A 13 -1.43 3.85 19.13
C LEU A 13 -2.56 4.87 19.12
N ILE A 14 -2.26 6.16 19.27
CA ILE A 14 -3.26 7.23 19.18
C ILE A 14 -3.87 7.25 17.77
N ALA A 15 -3.07 7.12 16.72
CA ALA A 15 -3.57 7.06 15.35
C ALA A 15 -4.45 5.82 15.13
N ALA A 16 -4.08 4.67 15.68
CA ALA A 16 -4.89 3.46 15.64
C ALA A 16 -6.23 3.67 16.39
N ALA A 17 -6.19 4.27 17.58
CA ALA A 17 -7.37 4.51 18.41
C ALA A 17 -8.31 5.58 17.83
N LEU A 18 -7.76 6.66 17.25
CA LEU A 18 -8.51 7.73 16.60
C LEU A 18 -9.17 7.28 15.29
N GLY A 19 -9.02 6.02 14.89
CA GLY A 19 -9.74 5.51 13.73
C GLY A 19 -9.18 6.01 12.40
N PHE A 20 -7.87 6.31 12.34
CA PHE A 20 -7.18 6.49 11.04
C PHE A 20 -7.29 5.25 10.14
N GLY A 21 -7.91 4.16 10.62
CA GLY A 21 -8.45 3.06 9.82
C GLY A 21 -9.29 3.51 8.62
N GLY A 22 -10.00 4.64 8.68
CA GLY A 22 -10.73 5.17 7.52
C GLY A 22 -9.82 5.55 6.36
N LEU A 23 -8.81 6.38 6.62
CA LEU A 23 -7.81 6.79 5.62
C LEU A 23 -6.89 5.62 5.23
N ALA A 24 -6.53 4.76 6.20
CA ALA A 24 -5.79 3.53 5.91
C ALA A 24 -6.59 2.60 4.99
N GLY A 25 -7.92 2.54 5.16
CA GLY A 25 -8.83 1.78 4.32
C GLY A 25 -8.94 2.33 2.90
N THR A 26 -9.04 3.66 2.74
CA THR A 26 -9.04 4.27 1.40
C THR A 26 -7.71 4.07 0.69
N ALA A 27 -6.58 4.23 1.39
CA ALA A 27 -5.26 3.94 0.86
C ALA A 27 -5.10 2.45 0.48
N ALA A 28 -5.59 1.53 1.32
CA ALA A 28 -5.60 0.10 1.01
C ALA A 28 -6.48 -0.24 -0.20
N GLY A 29 -7.60 0.47 -0.38
CA GLY A 29 -8.45 0.36 -1.57
C GLY A 29 -7.74 0.83 -2.83
N ALA A 30 -7.11 2.01 -2.80
CA ALA A 30 -6.35 2.55 -3.93
C ALA A 30 -5.15 1.64 -4.29
N ALA A 31 -4.43 1.13 -3.30
CA ALA A 31 -3.33 0.20 -3.50
C ALA A 31 -3.77 -1.08 -4.23
N LYS A 32 -4.95 -1.63 -3.90
CA LYS A 32 -5.52 -2.79 -4.60
C LYS A 32 -5.76 -2.53 -6.08
N ILE A 33 -6.30 -1.35 -6.43
CA ILE A 33 -6.55 -0.98 -7.84
C ILE A 33 -5.23 -0.90 -8.61
N VAL A 34 -4.25 -0.17 -8.06
CA VAL A 34 -2.91 -0.04 -8.68
C VAL A 34 -2.24 -1.40 -8.84
N PHE A 35 -2.37 -2.29 -7.85
CA PHE A 35 -1.84 -3.65 -7.90
C PHE A 35 -2.46 -4.48 -9.02
N VAL A 36 -3.80 -4.48 -9.14
CA VAL A 36 -4.51 -5.19 -10.21
C VAL A 36 -4.14 -4.64 -11.59
N VAL A 37 -4.10 -3.32 -11.75
CA VAL A 37 -3.65 -2.68 -13.00
C VAL A 37 -2.21 -3.06 -13.33
N GLY A 38 -1.32 -3.07 -12.34
CA GLY A 38 0.07 -3.51 -12.49
C GLY A 38 0.18 -4.97 -12.95
N ILE A 39 -0.63 -5.87 -12.39
CA ILE A 39 -0.70 -7.27 -12.83
C ILE A 39 -1.20 -7.36 -14.27
N ILE A 40 -2.26 -6.63 -14.63
CA ILE A 40 -2.80 -6.63 -15.99
C ILE A 40 -1.72 -6.18 -16.98
N LEU A 41 -1.05 -5.05 -16.69
CA LEU A 41 0.04 -4.54 -17.52
C LEU A 41 1.22 -5.52 -17.59
N PHE A 42 1.56 -6.17 -16.48
CA PHE A 42 2.61 -7.19 -16.42
C PHE A 42 2.25 -8.41 -17.28
N LEU A 43 1.03 -8.92 -17.18
CA LEU A 43 0.55 -10.03 -18.00
C LEU A 43 0.54 -9.63 -19.48
N VAL A 44 0.00 -8.46 -19.82
CA VAL A 44 0.01 -7.93 -21.18
C VAL A 44 1.44 -7.82 -21.70
N SER A 45 2.37 -7.29 -20.91
CA SER A 45 3.79 -7.16 -21.26
C SER A 45 4.46 -8.53 -21.42
N LEU A 46 4.16 -9.51 -20.56
CA LEU A 46 4.70 -10.86 -20.64
C LEU A 46 4.22 -11.60 -21.90
N PHE A 47 2.94 -11.49 -22.23
CA PHE A 47 2.36 -12.12 -23.42
C PHE A 47 2.72 -11.37 -24.71
N THR A 48 2.82 -10.03 -24.68
CA THR A 48 3.23 -9.22 -25.83
C THR A 48 4.73 -9.31 -26.07
N GLY A 49 5.54 -9.37 -25.01
CA GLY A 49 7.00 -9.48 -25.06
C GLY A 49 7.47 -10.77 -25.72
N ARG A 50 6.75 -11.88 -25.52
CA ARG A 50 7.01 -13.15 -26.26
C ARG A 50 6.65 -13.08 -27.74
N ARG A 51 5.92 -12.04 -28.18
CA ARG A 51 5.57 -11.80 -29.58
C ARG A 51 6.41 -10.71 -30.23
N ARG A 52 7.49 -10.24 -29.60
CA ARG A 52 8.52 -9.49 -30.32
C ARG A 52 9.44 -10.52 -31.01
N PRO A 53 9.27 -10.80 -32.32
CA PRO A 53 10.29 -11.48 -33.13
C PRO A 53 11.57 -10.64 -33.13
#